data_AF-A0A923WFD4-F1
#
_entry.id   AF-A0A923WFD4-F1
#
_cell.length_a   1.000
_cell.length_b   1.000
_cell.length_c   1.000
_cell.angle_alpha   90.00
_cell.angle_beta   90.00
_cell.angle_gamma   90.00
#
_symmetry.space_group_name_H-M   'P 1'
#
loop_
_entity.id
_entity.type
_entity.pdbx_description
1 polymer ?
#
loop_
_entity_poly.entity_id
_entity_poly.type
_entity_poly.pdbx_seq_one_letter_code
_entity_poly.pdbx_strand_id
1 'polypeptide(L)'
;MLFAFLGDIGGGELMLILVFILIFFGANRIPELARGLGKGMRQFRDATNEIRSEIENTGSMRPAPPVVQATPAPPAPTAAPPVVPTTVTSATAE
;
A
#
# COMPACT_ATOMS: atom_id res chain seq x y z
N MET A 1 32.92 16.35 -2.94
CA MET A 1 32.37 17.11 -4.09
C MET A 1 31.22 16.36 -4.75
N LEU A 2 31.44 15.20 -5.39
CA LEU A 2 30.35 14.44 -6.04
C LEU A 2 29.29 13.89 -5.06
N PHE A 3 29.71 13.42 -3.89
CA PHE A 3 28.82 12.90 -2.84
C PHE A 3 28.08 13.99 -2.02
N ALA A 4 28.47 15.26 -2.16
CA ALA A 4 27.83 16.37 -1.43
C ALA A 4 26.49 16.78 -2.06
N PHE A 5 26.28 16.44 -3.34
CA PHE A 5 25.02 16.64 -4.03
C PHE A 5 23.95 15.63 -3.54
N LEU A 6 24.30 14.35 -3.38
CA LEU A 6 23.37 13.28 -2.98
C LEU A 6 22.61 13.48 -1.63
N GLY A 7 23.03 14.43 -0.79
CA GLY A 7 22.39 14.74 0.49
C GLY A 7 21.39 15.90 0.46
N ASP A 8 21.40 16.72 -0.60
CA ASP A 8 20.57 17.92 -0.76
C ASP A 8 19.65 17.76 -1.99
N ILE A 9 18.93 16.62 -2.05
CA ILE A 9 17.97 16.26 -3.10
C ILE A 9 16.70 17.12 -2.99
N GLY A 10 16.85 18.44 -3.01
CA GLY A 10 15.75 19.39 -2.88
C GLY A 10 15.14 19.76 -4.23
N GLY A 11 15.95 19.89 -5.28
CA GLY A 11 15.44 20.25 -6.60
C GLY A 11 16.48 20.59 -7.67
N GLY A 12 17.67 21.06 -7.29
CA GLY A 12 18.74 21.39 -8.24
C GLY A 12 19.23 20.17 -9.03
N GLU A 13 19.49 19.06 -8.33
CA GLU A 13 19.91 17.80 -8.95
C GLU A 13 18.80 17.18 -9.82
N LEU A 14 17.56 17.23 -9.34
CA LEU A 14 16.42 16.74 -10.12
C LEU A 14 16.28 17.52 -11.43
N MET A 15 16.49 18.84 -11.41
CA MET A 15 16.50 19.65 -12.63
C MET A 15 17.64 19.24 -13.57
N LEU A 16 18.84 19.01 -13.04
CA LEU A 16 20.01 18.61 -13.83
C LEU A 16 19.80 17.25 -14.51
N ILE A 17 19.26 16.27 -13.79
CA ILE A 17 18.87 14.96 -14.33
C ILE A 17 17.78 15.11 -15.39
N LEU A 18 16.76 15.94 -15.13
CA LEU A 18 15.68 16.21 -16.08
C LEU A 18 16.21 16.81 -17.38
N VAL A 19 17.10 17.80 -17.30
CA VAL A 19 17.76 18.41 -18.47
C VAL A 19 18.57 17.38 -19.25
N PHE A 20 19.32 16.51 -18.56
CA PHE A 20 20.07 15.43 -19.21
C PHE A 20 19.13 14.52 -20.00
N ILE A 21 18.05 14.02 -19.37
CA ILE A 21 17.06 13.19 -20.05
C ILE A 21 16.41 13.94 -21.23
N LEU A 22 16.13 15.23 -21.08
CA LEU A 22 15.56 16.06 -22.15
C LEU A 22 16.52 16.25 -23.34
N ILE A 23 17.84 16.24 -23.14
CA ILE A 23 18.81 16.30 -24.24
C ILE A 23 18.86 14.96 -24.98
N PHE A 24 18.90 13.84 -24.24
CA PHE A 24 18.98 12.50 -24.84
C PHE A 24 17.67 12.06 -25.51
N PHE A 25 16.54 12.28 -24.85
CA PHE A 25 15.23 11.90 -25.35
C PHE A 25 14.53 13.03 -26.13
N GLY A 26 14.89 14.30 -25.91
CA GLY A 26 14.24 15.45 -26.49
C GLY A 26 13.11 16.03 -25.63
N ALA A 27 12.96 17.36 -25.62
CA ALA A 27 11.94 18.08 -24.85
C ALA A 27 10.49 17.67 -25.17
N ASN A 28 10.24 17.10 -26.35
CA ASN A 28 8.91 16.70 -26.79
C ASN A 28 8.51 15.27 -26.40
N ARG A 29 9.47 14.37 -26.11
CA ARG A 29 9.16 12.95 -25.87
C ARG A 29 8.48 12.70 -24.53
N ILE A 30 8.94 13.32 -23.46
CA ILE A 30 8.32 13.18 -22.14
C ILE A 30 6.86 13.67 -22.11
N PRO A 31 6.53 14.89 -22.55
CA PRO A 31 5.14 15.36 -22.55
C PRO A 31 4.26 14.56 -23.50
N GLU A 32 4.79 14.06 -24.62
CA GLU A 32 4.03 13.23 -25.55
C GLU A 32 3.69 11.86 -24.96
N LEU A 33 4.65 11.20 -24.31
CA LEU A 33 4.43 9.97 -23.56
C LEU A 33 3.45 10.17 -22.40
N ALA A 34 3.61 11.26 -21.64
CA ALA A 34 2.72 11.61 -20.54
C ALA A 34 1.28 11.86 -21.02
N ARG A 35 1.10 12.53 -22.16
CA ARG A 35 -0.23 12.75 -22.77
C ARG A 35 -0.85 11.45 -23.25
N GLY A 36 -0.06 10.54 -23.84
CA GLY A 36 -0.51 9.21 -24.26
C GLY A 36 -0.93 8.34 -23.08
N LEU A 37 -0.05 8.19 -22.08
CA LEU A 37 -0.32 7.46 -20.84
C LEU A 37 -1.49 8.06 -20.06
N GLY A 38 -1.58 9.38 -19.97
CA GLY A 38 -2.67 10.06 -19.26
C GLY A 38 -4.04 9.78 -19.89
N LYS A 39 -4.12 9.81 -21.22
CA LYS A 39 -5.35 9.44 -21.94
C LYS A 39 -5.70 7.96 -21.73
N GLY A 40 -4.73 7.06 -21.88
CA GLY A 40 -4.94 5.62 -21.68
C GLY A 40 -5.36 5.28 -20.25
N MET A 41 -4.70 5.87 -19.25
CA MET A 41 -5.02 5.68 -17.83
C MET A 41 -6.41 6.21 -17.50
N ARG A 42 -6.82 7.33 -18.10
CA ARG A 42 -8.17 7.89 -17.93
C ARG A 42 -9.22 6.96 -18.53
N GLN A 43 -9.04 6.50 -19.77
CA GLN A 43 -9.96 5.55 -20.41
C GLN A 43 -10.05 4.23 -19.64
N PHE A 44 -8.92 3.72 -19.12
CA PHE A 44 -8.89 2.50 -18.31
C PHE A 44 -9.66 2.67 -17.00
N ARG A 45 -9.48 3.81 -16.32
CA ARG A 45 -10.23 4.16 -15.11
C ARG A 45 -11.72 4.31 -15.37
N ASP A 46 -12.09 5.02 -16.43
CA ASP A 46 -13.48 5.25 -16.81
C ASP A 46 -14.18 3.92 -17.12
N ALA A 47 -13.56 3.04 -17.93
CA ALA A 47 -14.09 1.70 -18.21
C ALA A 47 -14.22 0.84 -16.95
N THR A 48 -13.23 0.88 -16.06
CA THR A 48 -13.29 0.14 -14.78
C THR A 48 -14.40 0.65 -13.87
N ASN A 49 -14.62 1.97 -13.84
CA ASN A 49 -15.66 2.60 -13.03
C ASN A 49 -17.06 2.27 -13.55
N GLU A 50 -17.26 2.26 -14.87
CA GLU A 50 -18.53 1.86 -15.49
C GLU A 50 -18.89 0.43 -15.09
N ILE A 51 -17.93 -0.50 -15.21
CA ILE A 51 -18.12 -1.91 -14.82
C ILE A 51 -18.46 -2.04 -13.34
N ARG A 52 -17.77 -1.30 -12.46
CA ARG A 52 -18.09 -1.29 -11.01
C ARG A 52 -19.48 -0.76 -10.74
N SER A 53 -19.86 0.33 -11.40
CA SER A 53 -21.17 0.95 -11.22
C SER A 53 -22.30 0.03 -11.69
N GLU A 54 -22.10 -0.68 -12.80
CA GLU A 54 -23.06 -1.67 -13.30
C GLU A 54 -23.24 -2.86 -12.34
N ILE A 55 -22.14 -3.37 -11.76
CA ILE A 55 -22.19 -4.45 -10.77
C ILE A 55 -22.87 -3.99 -9.47
N GLU A 56 -22.60 -2.77 -9.00
CA GLU A 56 -23.23 -2.20 -7.81
C GLU A 56 -24.72 -1.92 -8.05
N ASN A 57 -25.11 -1.40 -9.22
CA ASN A 57 -26.51 -1.07 -9.53
C ASN A 57 -27.35 -2.35 -9.75
N THR A 58 -26.80 -3.36 -10.40
CA THR A 58 -27.48 -4.66 -10.61
C THR A 58 -27.50 -5.55 -9.36
N GLY A 59 -26.53 -5.40 -8.45
CA GLY A 59 -26.47 -6.12 -7.17
C GLY A 59 -27.31 -5.53 -6.03
N SER A 60 -27.83 -4.31 -6.19
CA SER A 60 -28.48 -3.55 -5.10
C SER A 60 -29.91 -3.96 -4.74
N MET A 61 -30.42 -5.11 -5.21
CA MET A 61 -31.67 -5.69 -4.66
C MET A 61 -31.45 -6.59 -3.44
N ARG A 62 -30.23 -6.70 -2.91
CA ARG A 62 -30.02 -7.25 -1.57
C ARG A 62 -28.93 -6.45 -0.84
N PRO A 63 -29.25 -5.78 0.28
CA PRO A 63 -28.20 -5.41 1.22
C PRO A 63 -27.66 -6.74 1.74
N ALA A 64 -26.56 -7.23 1.15
CA ALA A 64 -25.79 -8.27 1.78
C ALA A 64 -25.20 -7.63 3.05
N PRO A 65 -25.49 -8.16 4.25
CA PRO A 65 -24.86 -7.68 5.47
C PRO A 65 -23.34 -7.69 5.28
N PRO A 66 -22.59 -6.79 5.92
CA PRO A 66 -21.14 -6.71 5.78
C PRO A 66 -20.57 -8.12 5.98
N VAL A 67 -20.05 -8.71 4.91
CA VAL A 67 -19.22 -9.90 5.02
C VAL A 67 -17.99 -9.40 5.73
N VAL A 68 -17.96 -9.63 7.03
CA VAL A 68 -16.77 -9.59 7.86
C VAL A 68 -15.75 -10.41 7.10
N GLN A 69 -14.86 -9.73 6.39
CA GLN A 69 -13.70 -10.38 5.80
C GLN A 69 -13.08 -11.16 6.95
N ALA A 70 -12.93 -12.47 6.74
CA ALA A 70 -12.39 -13.35 7.73
C ALA A 70 -11.01 -12.84 8.15
N THR A 71 -10.94 -12.08 9.23
CA THR A 71 -9.82 -12.20 10.13
C THR A 71 -9.80 -13.68 10.47
N PRO A 72 -8.73 -14.43 10.16
CA PRO A 72 -8.56 -15.74 10.75
C PRO A 72 -8.70 -15.53 12.25
N ALA A 73 -9.74 -16.11 12.85
CA ALA A 73 -9.86 -16.10 14.29
C ALA A 73 -8.54 -16.66 14.84
N PRO A 74 -7.84 -15.96 15.74
CA PRO A 74 -6.80 -16.60 16.53
C PRO A 74 -7.44 -17.86 17.13
N PRO A 75 -6.84 -19.05 16.98
CA PRO A 75 -7.34 -20.22 17.67
C PRO A 75 -7.31 -19.87 19.16
N ALA A 76 -8.50 -19.75 19.77
CA ALA A 76 -8.60 -19.62 21.21
C ALA A 76 -7.88 -20.83 21.83
N PRO A 77 -6.86 -20.65 22.67
CA PRO A 77 -6.35 -21.73 23.48
C PRO A 77 -7.39 -22.03 24.57
N THR A 78 -8.36 -22.89 24.24
CA THR A 78 -9.08 -23.67 25.24
C THR A 78 -8.36 -25.01 25.41
N ALA A 79 -7.71 -25.13 26.58
CA ALA A 79 -7.21 -26.32 27.30
C ALA A 79 -5.77 -26.00 27.78
N ALA A 80 -5.43 -25.94 29.07
CA ALA A 80 -5.95 -26.65 30.23
C ALA A 80 -5.48 -25.93 31.55
N PRO A 81 -5.62 -26.55 32.74
CA PRO A 81 -6.42 -26.16 33.92
C PRO A 81 -5.74 -25.15 34.89
N PRO A 82 -6.44 -24.68 35.94
CA PRO A 82 -5.83 -23.81 36.95
C PRO A 82 -4.82 -24.60 37.80
N VAL A 83 -3.54 -24.28 37.66
CA VAL A 83 -2.53 -24.67 38.65
C VAL A 83 -2.66 -23.73 39.85
N VAL A 84 -3.26 -24.29 40.90
CA VAL A 84 -3.42 -23.76 42.25
C VAL A 84 -2.13 -23.14 42.81
N PRO A 85 -2.22 -22.04 43.59
CA PRO A 85 -1.09 -21.50 44.31
C PRO A 85 -0.81 -22.41 45.52
N THR A 86 0.30 -23.14 45.51
CA THR A 86 0.82 -23.78 46.72
C THR A 86 1.94 -22.93 47.30
N THR A 87 1.59 -22.34 48.42
CA THR A 87 2.41 -21.69 49.42
C THR A 87 3.51 -22.61 49.98
N VAL A 88 4.58 -21.96 50.46
CA VAL A 88 5.48 -22.32 51.57
C VAL A 88 6.76 -23.12 51.28
N THR A 89 7.87 -22.49 51.69
CA THR A 89 9.02 -23.08 52.42
C THR A 89 10.04 -23.94 51.68
N SER A 90 11.22 -23.36 51.51
CA SER A 90 12.50 -23.80 52.11
C SER A 90 13.54 -22.75 51.72
N ALA A 91 14.05 -21.91 52.63
CA ALA A 91 15.13 -22.23 53.56
C ALA A 91 16.36 -22.83 52.85
N THR A 92 17.45 -22.06 52.72
CA THR A 92 18.83 -22.40 53.14
C THR A 92 19.90 -21.72 52.25
N ALA A 93 20.84 -21.06 52.93
CA ALA A 93 22.18 -20.60 52.50
C ALA A 93 22.20 -19.51 51.41
N GLU A 94 22.78 -18.33 51.64
CA GLU A 94 24.04 -17.99 52.32
C GLU A 94 23.96 -16.60 52.97
#